data_AF-A0AAW6EP04-F1
#
_entry.id   AF-A0AAW6EP04-F1
#
_cell.length_a   1.000
_cell.length_b   1.000
_cell.length_c   1.000
_cell.angle_alpha   90.00
_cell.angle_beta   90.00
_cell.angle_gamma   90.00
#
_symmetry.space_group_name_H-M   'P 1'
#
loop_
_entity.id
_entity.type
_entity.pdbx_description
1 polymer ?
#
loop_
_entity_poly.entity_id
_entity_poly.type
_entity_poly.pdbx_seq_one_letter_code
_entity_poly.pdbx_strand_id
1 'polypeptide(L)'
;MSFIIFVIWAYLSTLLFSFLFYKLNHIKPQLFQRVQIKINNLSEKKKRRLGIIANILFLIIIFILPIFNDSDIIAGLIIGFLFSFKDICFNNNVIEYALKDYNEIK
;
A
#
# COMPACT_ATOMS: atom_id res chain seq x y z
N MET A 1 11.24 -11.05 21.11
CA MET A 1 10.08 -10.98 20.20
C MET A 1 10.62 -10.94 18.78
N SER A 2 10.13 -11.78 17.87
CA SER A 2 10.85 -12.12 16.63
C SER A 2 10.47 -11.18 15.48
N PHE A 3 11.47 -10.56 14.85
CA PHE A 3 11.34 -9.80 13.59
C PHE A 3 10.48 -10.54 12.53
N ILE A 4 10.51 -11.87 12.54
CA ILE A 4 9.69 -12.72 11.67
C ILE A 4 8.19 -12.50 11.89
N ILE A 5 7.74 -12.37 13.15
CA ILE A 5 6.33 -12.15 13.50
C ILE A 5 5.86 -10.81 12.94
N PHE A 6 6.65 -9.75 13.12
CA PHE A 6 6.37 -8.44 12.53
C PHE A 6 6.21 -8.52 11.01
N VAL A 7 7.14 -9.19 10.30
CA VAL A 7 7.08 -9.34 8.84
C VAL A 7 5.83 -10.09 8.38
N ILE A 8 5.45 -11.17 9.08
CA ILE A 8 4.24 -11.95 8.77
C ILE A 8 3.00 -11.07 8.92
N TRP A 9 2.88 -10.32 10.02
CA TRP A 9 1.74 -9.43 10.25
C TRP A 9 1.69 -8.28 9.25
N ALA A 10 2.84 -7.70 8.90
CA ALA A 10 2.93 -6.67 7.86
C ALA A 10 2.44 -7.18 6.51
N TYR A 11 2.84 -8.40 6.11
CA TYR A 11 2.41 -8.99 4.86
C TYR A 11 0.91 -9.31 4.85
N LEU A 12 0.42 -9.96 5.91
CA LEU A 12 -1.00 -10.31 6.03
C LEU A 12 -1.90 -9.06 6.05
N SER A 13 -1.47 -8.04 6.80
CA SER A 13 -2.12 -6.72 6.83
C SER A 13 -2.14 -6.07 5.46
N THR A 14 -1.03 -6.14 4.71
CA THR A 14 -0.93 -5.60 3.35
C THR A 14 -1.97 -6.25 2.43
N LEU A 15 -2.09 -7.57 2.45
CA LEU A 15 -3.08 -8.26 1.63
C LEU A 15 -4.51 -7.87 2.01
N LEU A 16 -4.80 -7.83 3.32
CA LEU A 16 -6.10 -7.46 3.85
C LEU A 16 -6.50 -6.03 3.42
N PHE A 17 -5.64 -5.05 3.65
CA PHE A 17 -5.92 -3.65 3.31
C PHE A 17 -5.92 -3.42 1.81
N SER A 18 -5.09 -4.11 1.03
CA SER A 18 -5.12 -4.03 -0.44
C SER A 18 -6.46 -4.50 -0.99
N PHE A 19 -7.02 -5.59 -0.44
CA PHE A 19 -8.36 -6.07 -0.79
C PHE A 19 -9.46 -5.10 -0.35
N LEU A 20 -9.38 -4.58 0.89
CA LEU A 20 -10.34 -3.60 1.40
C LEU A 20 -10.34 -2.33 0.56
N PHE A 21 -9.17 -1.78 0.24
CA PHE A 21 -9.03 -0.59 -0.59
C PHE A 21 -9.47 -0.84 -2.02
N TYR A 22 -9.19 -2.02 -2.59
CA TYR A 22 -9.73 -2.40 -3.89
C TYR A 22 -11.28 -2.36 -3.90
N LYS A 23 -11.92 -3.03 -2.93
CA LYS A 23 -13.39 -2.99 -2.79
C LYS A 23 -13.90 -1.57 -2.56
N LEU A 24 -13.25 -0.81 -1.69
CA LEU A 24 -13.61 0.58 -1.42
C LEU A 24 -13.48 1.46 -2.67
N ASN A 25 -12.46 1.24 -3.49
CA ASN A 25 -12.28 1.98 -4.75
C ASN A 25 -13.36 1.61 -5.78
N HIS A 26 -13.87 0.37 -5.78
CA HIS A 26 -15.00 -0.01 -6.62
C HIS A 26 -16.34 0.55 -6.12
N ILE A 27 -16.59 0.56 -4.81
CA ILE A 27 -17.86 1.03 -4.23
C ILE A 27 -17.91 2.56 -4.17
N LYS A 28 -16.78 3.20 -3.84
CA LYS A 28 -16.62 4.66 -3.75
C LYS A 28 -15.42 5.11 -4.58
N PRO A 29 -15.59 5.19 -5.91
CA PRO A 29 -14.52 5.54 -6.84
C PRO A 29 -13.83 6.87 -6.51
N GLN A 30 -14.57 7.80 -5.91
CA GLN A 30 -14.08 9.14 -5.61
C GLN A 30 -12.94 9.21 -4.59
N LEU A 31 -12.70 8.17 -3.77
CA LEU A 31 -11.68 8.20 -2.73
C LEU A 31 -10.27 8.11 -3.29
N PHE A 32 -9.92 6.99 -3.93
CA PHE A 32 -8.58 6.79 -4.46
C PHE A 32 -8.45 7.24 -5.91
N GLN A 33 -9.50 7.16 -6.75
CA GLN A 33 -9.39 7.57 -8.16
C GLN A 33 -9.03 9.04 -8.33
N ARG A 34 -9.49 9.94 -7.44
CA ARG A 34 -9.08 11.36 -7.51
C ARG A 34 -7.58 11.53 -7.33
N VAL A 35 -6.97 10.75 -6.44
CA VAL A 35 -5.53 10.75 -6.21
C VAL A 35 -4.81 10.07 -7.36
N GLN A 36 -5.30 8.91 -7.82
CA GLN A 36 -4.76 8.18 -8.96
C GLN A 36 -4.73 9.04 -10.23
N ILE A 37 -5.83 9.74 -10.56
CA ILE A 37 -5.92 10.65 -11.71
C ILE A 37 -4.89 11.78 -11.58
N LYS A 38 -4.77 12.40 -10.40
CA LYS A 38 -3.76 13.44 -10.17
C LYS A 38 -2.35 12.90 -10.36
N ILE A 39 -2.05 11.71 -9.85
CA ILE A 39 -0.74 11.06 -9.99
C ILE A 39 -0.47 10.69 -11.45
N ASN A 40 -1.46 10.17 -12.18
CA ASN A 40 -1.34 9.78 -13.58
C ASN A 40 -1.23 10.99 -14.52
N ASN A 41 -1.76 12.15 -14.14
CA ASN A 41 -1.59 13.40 -14.87
C ASN A 41 -0.24 14.08 -14.63
N LEU A 42 0.60 13.57 -13.71
CA LEU A 42 1.96 14.05 -13.55
C LEU A 42 2.86 13.55 -14.69
N SER A 43 3.86 14.34 -15.05
CA SER A 43 4.91 13.84 -15.94
C SER A 43 5.67 12.68 -15.29
N GLU A 44 6.18 11.75 -16.09
CA GLU A 44 6.93 10.57 -15.61
C GLU A 44 8.04 10.93 -14.62
N LYS A 45 8.76 12.03 -14.88
CA LYS A 45 9.80 12.54 -13.98
C LYS A 45 9.24 12.92 -12.61
N LYS A 46 8.06 13.55 -12.55
CA LYS A 46 7.39 13.92 -11.30
C LYS A 46 6.80 12.70 -10.60
N LYS A 47 6.16 11.79 -11.33
CA LYS A 47 5.61 10.52 -10.81
C LYS A 47 6.71 9.68 -10.16
N ARG A 48 7.86 9.52 -10.83
CA ARG A 48 9.04 8.82 -10.30
C ARG A 48 9.58 9.48 -9.02
N ARG A 49 9.72 10.81 -9.00
CA ARG A 49 10.14 11.54 -7.79
C ARG A 49 9.18 11.33 -6.63
N LEU A 50 7.88 11.39 -6.89
CA LEU A 50 6.86 11.18 -5.86
C LEU A 50 6.91 9.75 -5.30
N GLY A 51 7.10 8.75 -6.16
CA GLY A 51 7.30 7.35 -5.72
C GLY A 51 8.54 7.17 -4.85
N ILE A 52 9.67 7.81 -5.21
CA ILE A 52 10.89 7.80 -4.39
C ILE A 52 10.63 8.45 -3.02
N ILE A 53 9.99 9.63 -2.99
CA ILE A 53 9.67 10.32 -1.74
C ILE A 53 8.75 9.46 -0.86
N ALA A 54 7.73 8.83 -1.44
CA ALA A 54 6.83 7.93 -0.72
C ALA A 54 7.57 6.72 -0.13
N ASN A 55 8.52 6.14 -0.88
CA ASN A 55 9.34 5.03 -0.39
C ASN A 55 10.30 5.45 0.73
N ILE A 56 10.92 6.64 0.62
CA ILE A 56 11.77 7.19 1.69
C ILE A 56 10.95 7.42 2.96
N LEU A 57 9.76 8.02 2.83
CA LEU A 57 8.87 8.25 3.95
C LEU A 57 8.47 6.92 4.61
N PHE A 58 8.17 5.90 3.81
CA PHE A 58 7.83 4.57 4.30
C PHE A 58 8.99 3.92 5.07
N LEU A 59 10.23 4.03 4.57
CA LEU A 59 11.41 3.55 5.29
C LEU A 59 11.57 4.24 6.64
N ILE A 60 11.42 5.58 6.67
CA ILE A 60 11.49 6.36 7.92
C ILE A 60 10.45 5.83 8.92
N ILE A 61 9.22 5.60 8.47
CA ILE A 61 8.16 5.05 9.34
C ILE A 61 8.55 3.67 9.86
N ILE A 62 9.05 2.75 9.02
CA ILE A 62 9.48 1.41 9.47
C ILE A 62 10.54 1.49 10.58
N PHE A 63 11.50 2.41 10.48
CA PHE A 63 12.54 2.55 11.50
C PHE A 63 12.03 3.19 12.79
N ILE A 64 11.06 4.10 12.69
CA ILE A 64 10.55 4.85 13.83
C ILE A 64 9.45 4.08 14.58
N LEU A 65 8.61 3.32 13.87
CA LEU A 65 7.44 2.66 14.44
C LEU A 65 7.74 1.74 15.64
N PRO A 66 8.84 0.96 15.64
CA PRO A 66 9.22 0.12 16.78
C PRO A 66 9.58 0.92 18.04
N ILE A 67 9.92 2.21 17.92
CA ILE A 67 10.24 3.07 19.06
C ILE A 67 8.96 3.48 19.82
N PHE A 68 7.84 3.54 19.12
CA PHE A 68 6.56 4.03 19.65
C PHE A 68 5.54 2.94 19.95
N ASN A 69 5.87 1.67 19.67
CA ASN A 69 4.89 0.60 19.71
C ASN A 69 5.51 -0.69 20.23
N ASP A 70 5.04 -1.12 21.39
CA ASP A 70 5.53 -2.34 22.05
C ASP A 70 4.99 -3.62 21.39
N SER A 71 4.02 -3.49 20.48
CA SER A 71 3.37 -4.63 19.81
C SER A 71 3.78 -4.75 18.34
N ASP A 72 4.52 -5.82 18.03
CA ASP A 72 4.88 -6.24 16.66
C ASP A 72 3.63 -6.38 15.75
N ILE A 73 2.50 -6.80 16.33
CA ILE A 73 1.23 -6.99 15.61
C ILE A 73 0.69 -5.64 15.15
N ILE A 74 0.59 -4.68 16.07
CA ILE A 74 0.10 -3.32 15.76
C ILE A 74 1.05 -2.64 14.79
N ALA A 75 2.37 -2.82 14.98
CA ALA A 75 3.37 -2.30 14.05
C ALA A 75 3.18 -2.88 12.64
N GLY A 76 3.03 -4.21 12.51
CA GLY A 76 2.75 -4.87 11.23
C GLY A 76 1.44 -4.39 10.60
N LEU A 77 0.38 -4.20 11.40
CA LEU A 77 -0.90 -3.67 10.92
C LEU A 77 -0.74 -2.28 10.29
N ILE A 78 -0.08 -1.34 10.98
CA ILE A 78 0.17 0.02 10.49
C ILE A 78 1.00 -0.01 9.21
N ILE A 79 2.07 -0.81 9.17
CA ILE A 79 2.92 -0.93 7.99
C ILE A 79 2.13 -1.46 6.79
N GLY A 80 1.35 -2.52 6.98
CA GLY A 80 0.55 -3.09 5.89
C GLY A 80 -0.55 -2.14 5.39
N PHE A 81 -1.17 -1.37 6.30
CA PHE A 81 -2.11 -0.31 5.93
C PHE A 81 -1.45 0.75 5.03
N LEU A 82 -0.29 1.26 5.45
CA LEU A 82 0.42 2.31 4.73
C LEU A 82 0.92 1.83 3.36
N PHE A 83 1.44 0.60 3.29
CA PHE A 83 1.88 0.00 2.03
C PHE A 83 0.72 -0.15 1.05
N SER A 84 -0.39 -0.73 1.51
CA SER A 84 -1.60 -0.87 0.69
C SER A 84 -2.17 0.48 0.24
N PHE A 85 -2.10 1.49 1.09
CA PHE A 85 -2.58 2.84 0.78
C PHE A 85 -1.73 3.49 -0.31
N LYS A 86 -0.41 3.33 -0.24
CA LYS A 86 0.51 3.77 -1.29
C LYS A 86 0.16 3.06 -2.61
N ASP A 87 0.04 1.74 -2.57
CA ASP A 87 -0.17 0.93 -3.78
C ASP A 87 -1.48 1.29 -4.49
N ILE A 88 -2.60 1.41 -3.75
CA ILE A 88 -3.86 1.85 -4.36
C ILE A 88 -3.74 3.26 -4.93
N CYS A 89 -3.08 4.22 -4.26
CA CYS A 89 -2.94 5.59 -4.76
C CYS A 89 -2.12 5.67 -6.06
N PHE A 90 -1.07 4.85 -6.18
CA PHE A 90 -0.22 4.80 -7.37
C PHE A 90 -0.77 3.89 -8.48
N ASN A 91 -1.98 3.34 -8.30
CA ASN A 91 -2.61 2.39 -9.20
C ASN A 91 -1.79 1.10 -9.43
N ASN A 92 -1.08 0.69 -8.38
CA ASN A 92 -0.22 -0.50 -8.35
C ASN A 92 -0.80 -1.57 -7.40
N ASN A 93 -2.13 -1.62 -7.22
CA ASN A 93 -2.75 -2.55 -6.28
C ASN A 93 -2.58 -4.01 -6.75
N VAL A 94 -1.93 -4.83 -5.92
CA VAL A 94 -1.66 -6.26 -6.16
C VAL A 94 -2.93 -7.04 -6.53
N ILE A 95 -4.08 -6.73 -5.91
CA ILE A 95 -5.34 -7.42 -6.18
C ILE A 95 -5.84 -7.12 -7.60
N GLU A 96 -5.68 -5.87 -8.07
CA GLU A 96 -6.11 -5.49 -9.42
C GLU A 96 -5.25 -6.18 -10.49
N TYR A 97 -3.95 -6.35 -10.23
CA TYR A 97 -3.07 -7.11 -11.13
C TYR A 97 -3.42 -8.60 -11.17
N ALA A 98 -3.61 -9.22 -10.00
CA ALA A 98 -3.96 -10.64 -9.92
C ALA A 98 -5.28 -10.96 -10.64
N LEU A 99 -6.27 -10.06 -10.56
CA LEU A 99 -7.56 -10.22 -11.23
C LEU A 99 -7.49 -9.99 -12.75
N LYS A 100 -6.63 -9.07 -13.22
CA LYS A 100 -6.40 -8.88 -14.67
C LYS A 100 -5.77 -10.12 -15.29
N ASP A 101 -4.72 -10.65 -14.65
CA ASP A 101 -4.01 -11.85 -15.09
C ASP A 101 -4.96 -13.07 -15.16
N TYR A 102 -5.81 -13.25 -14.14
CA TYR A 102 -6.84 -14.31 -14.16
C TYR A 102 -7.84 -14.18 -15.33
N ASN A 103 -8.24 -12.96 -15.69
CA ASN A 103 -9.20 -12.72 -16.77
C ASN A 103 -8.59 -12.80 -18.17
N GLU A 104 -7.28 -12.61 -18.32
CA GLU A 104 -6.58 -12.75 -19.61
C GLU A 104 -6.25 -14.21 -19.96
N ILE A 105 -6.20 -15.09 -18.95
CA ILE A 105 -5.97 -16.53 -19.12
C ILE A 105 -7.26 -17.29 -19.50
N LYS A 106 -8.42 -16.64 -19.42
CA LYS A 106 -9.75 -17.25 -19.60
C LYS A 106 -10.40 -16.84 -20.92
#